data_AF-A0A941DC32-F1
#
_entry.id   AF-A0A941DC32-F1
#
_cell.length_a   1.000
_cell.length_b   1.000
_cell.length_c   1.000
_cell.angle_alpha   90.00
_cell.angle_beta   90.00
_cell.angle_gamma   90.00
#
_symmetry.space_group_name_H-M   'P 1'
#
loop_
_entity.id
_entity.type
_entity.pdbx_description
1 polymer ?
#
loop_
_entity_poly.entity_id
_entity_poly.type
_entity_poly.pdbx_seq_one_letter_code
_entity_poly.pdbx_strand_id
1 'polypeptide(L)'
;MSVLKHLKLFVVLLFATFAYSSTASAACTPINSVPFAITSSGQYCLSNNVQTSGAAGIQISIGIGNVTLDLGGFSLKCMAAQNAIMTTTSVSNVIVENGTIRDCNYAVAINNCTSCSVRNIQAINNSIGIVASGFASRVENNQIRNDNASAGNPAILMDAYASLISSNHISGSSLGIMNRGKGNVIRANSFGQCGTAIRFDTRATYQDNLTQLCTTAFSGADLANSTDAGGNF
;
A
#
# COMPACT_ATOMS: atom_id res chain seq x y z
N MET A 1 -42.42 45.68 17.49
CA MET A 1 -43.24 44.68 16.75
C MET A 1 -42.55 44.38 15.42
N SER A 2 -42.45 43.20 14.84
CA SER A 2 -42.64 41.80 15.26
C SER A 2 -42.22 40.95 14.05
N VAL A 3 -41.00 40.42 14.02
CA VAL A 3 -40.60 39.43 12.98
C VAL A 3 -39.92 38.18 13.57
N LEU A 4 -39.75 38.13 14.91
CA LEU A 4 -39.01 37.08 15.61
C LEU A 4 -39.90 35.93 16.15
N LYS A 5 -40.87 35.42 15.37
CA LYS A 5 -41.81 34.40 15.87
C LYS A 5 -42.06 33.15 15.03
N HIS A 6 -41.51 33.00 13.82
CA HIS A 6 -41.86 31.83 12.98
C HIS A 6 -40.71 30.94 12.50
N LEU A 7 -39.47 31.16 12.96
CA LEU A 7 -38.36 30.24 12.64
C LEU A 7 -38.15 29.19 13.75
N LYS A 8 -39.23 28.51 14.13
CA LYS A 8 -39.22 27.36 15.04
C LYS A 8 -40.17 26.29 14.51
N LEU A 9 -39.91 25.74 13.32
CA LEU A 9 -40.47 24.46 12.86
C LEU A 9 -39.84 24.09 11.52
N PHE A 10 -39.49 22.81 11.33
CA PHE A 10 -38.85 22.22 10.14
C PHE A 10 -37.33 22.36 10.01
N VAL A 11 -36.59 21.86 11.01
CA VAL A 11 -35.31 21.16 10.75
C VAL A 11 -35.44 19.74 11.32
N VAL A 12 -36.35 18.99 10.73
CA VAL A 12 -36.51 17.54 10.90
C VAL A 12 -36.53 16.98 9.48
N LEU A 13 -35.35 16.66 8.95
CA LEU A 13 -35.04 15.92 7.70
C LEU A 13 -33.53 16.13 7.52
N LEU A 14 -32.62 15.16 7.54
CA LEU A 14 -32.69 13.77 7.15
C LEU A 14 -31.53 13.09 7.89
N PHE A 15 -31.79 12.29 8.93
CA PHE A 15 -30.80 11.28 9.31
C PHE A 15 -30.85 10.26 8.18
N ALA A 16 -30.04 10.50 7.13
CA ALA A 16 -29.74 9.48 6.15
C ALA A 16 -29.00 8.38 6.92
N THR A 17 -29.76 7.40 7.39
CA THR A 17 -29.22 6.10 7.73
C THR A 17 -28.60 5.57 6.44
N PHE A 18 -27.31 5.83 6.26
CA PHE A 18 -26.49 5.04 5.37
C PHE A 18 -26.53 3.63 5.95
N ALA A 19 -27.53 2.86 5.51
CA ALA A 19 -27.40 1.43 5.47
C ALA A 19 -26.20 1.19 4.56
N TYR A 20 -25.02 1.04 5.16
CA TYR A 20 -23.91 0.39 4.50
C TYR A 20 -24.43 -1.00 4.18
N SER A 21 -24.89 -1.19 2.95
CA SER A 21 -25.05 -2.51 2.38
C SER A 21 -23.67 -3.15 2.50
N SER A 22 -23.49 -3.96 3.54
CA SER A 22 -22.45 -4.97 3.53
C SER A 22 -22.82 -5.87 2.36
N THR A 23 -22.29 -5.55 1.17
CA THR A 23 -22.29 -6.47 0.04
C THR A 23 -21.84 -7.79 0.61
N ALA A 24 -22.69 -8.80 0.53
CA ALA A 24 -22.37 -10.15 0.97
C ALA A 24 -20.98 -10.43 0.41
N SER A 25 -20.00 -10.60 1.31
CA SER A 25 -18.62 -10.85 0.92
C SER A 25 -18.69 -11.97 -0.12
N ALA A 26 -18.18 -11.71 -1.32
CA ALA A 26 -18.00 -12.76 -2.30
C ALA A 26 -17.35 -13.96 -1.57
N ALA A 27 -17.82 -15.17 -1.88
CA ALA A 27 -17.36 -16.37 -1.19
C ALA A 27 -15.83 -16.45 -1.29
N CYS A 28 -15.14 -16.06 -0.23
CA CYS A 28 -13.69 -16.05 -0.12
C CYS A 28 -13.27 -17.20 0.79
N THR A 29 -12.09 -17.76 0.52
CA THR A 29 -11.50 -18.78 1.39
C THR A 29 -10.95 -18.08 2.63
N PRO A 30 -11.50 -18.32 3.84
CA PRO A 30 -11.08 -17.62 5.03
C PRO A 30 -9.70 -18.09 5.50
N ILE A 31 -8.87 -17.13 5.90
CA ILE A 31 -7.58 -17.33 6.53
C ILE A 31 -7.74 -16.90 8.00
N ASN A 32 -7.79 -17.89 8.90
CA ASN A 32 -8.01 -17.68 10.33
C ASN A 32 -6.70 -17.69 11.17
N SER A 33 -5.58 -18.06 10.54
CA SER A 33 -4.28 -18.24 11.18
C SER A 33 -3.15 -18.13 10.18
N VAL A 34 -1.97 -17.75 10.67
CA VAL A 34 -0.71 -17.76 9.91
C VAL A 34 0.30 -18.70 10.58
N PRO A 35 1.19 -19.36 9.83
CA PRO A 35 1.41 -19.22 8.38
C PRO A 35 0.30 -19.85 7.52
N PHE A 36 0.07 -19.29 6.33
CA PHE A 36 -0.91 -19.78 5.35
C PHE A 36 -0.32 -19.74 3.93
N ALA A 37 -0.50 -20.81 3.15
CA ALA A 37 -0.01 -20.89 1.78
C ALA A 37 -1.16 -20.91 0.77
N ILE A 38 -1.17 -19.94 -0.14
CA ILE A 38 -2.12 -19.85 -1.25
C ILE A 38 -1.51 -20.57 -2.46
N THR A 39 -2.03 -21.76 -2.73
CA THR A 39 -1.56 -22.66 -3.81
C THR A 39 -2.62 -22.89 -4.90
N SER A 40 -3.80 -22.29 -4.76
CA SER A 40 -4.86 -22.33 -5.77
C SER A 40 -5.32 -20.90 -6.10
N SER A 41 -5.70 -20.66 -7.35
CA SER A 41 -6.30 -19.38 -7.76
C SER A 41 -7.62 -19.15 -7.04
N GLY A 42 -7.98 -17.89 -6.81
CA GLY A 42 -9.26 -17.54 -6.20
C GLY A 42 -9.20 -16.34 -5.26
N GLN A 43 -10.27 -16.17 -4.48
CA GLN A 43 -10.39 -15.11 -3.50
C GLN A 43 -10.13 -15.65 -2.10
N TYR A 44 -9.28 -14.97 -1.37
CA TYR A 44 -8.87 -15.28 0.00
C TYR A 44 -9.12 -14.07 0.87
N CYS A 45 -9.53 -14.31 2.11
CA CYS A 45 -9.82 -13.23 3.04
C CYS A 45 -9.33 -13.50 4.45
N LEU A 46 -8.83 -12.49 5.14
CA LEU A 46 -8.73 -12.59 6.60
C LEU A 46 -10.13 -12.54 7.19
N SER A 47 -10.36 -13.36 8.22
CA SER A 47 -11.63 -13.41 8.96
C SER A 47 -11.53 -12.78 10.35
N ASN A 48 -10.31 -12.52 10.82
CA ASN A 48 -10.00 -11.94 12.10
C ASN A 48 -8.64 -11.23 12.06
N ASN A 49 -8.32 -10.49 13.13
CA ASN A 49 -6.96 -10.01 13.34
C ASN A 49 -6.05 -11.20 13.63
N VAL A 50 -4.94 -11.30 12.90
CA VAL A 50 -3.95 -12.35 13.06
C VAL A 50 -2.64 -11.78 13.58
N GLN A 51 -1.99 -12.52 14.48
CA GLN A 51 -0.67 -12.20 15.00
C GLN A 51 0.24 -13.42 14.81
N THR A 52 1.48 -13.18 14.42
CA THR A 52 2.46 -14.26 14.21
C THR A 52 2.96 -14.82 15.55
N SER A 53 3.43 -16.07 15.55
CA SER A 53 3.96 -16.75 16.74
C SER A 53 5.46 -16.51 16.99
N GLY A 54 6.08 -15.54 16.30
CA GLY A 54 7.51 -15.18 16.45
C GLY A 54 8.51 -16.02 15.63
N ALA A 55 8.09 -17.09 14.95
CA ALA A 55 8.97 -17.85 14.06
C ALA A 55 9.29 -17.08 12.77
N ALA A 56 10.56 -16.97 12.39
CA ALA A 56 10.97 -16.34 11.13
C ALA A 56 10.29 -17.03 9.92
N GLY A 57 9.98 -16.26 8.88
CA GLY A 57 9.39 -16.78 7.65
C GLY A 57 8.31 -15.88 7.03
N ILE A 58 7.66 -16.41 6.00
CA ILE A 58 6.54 -15.77 5.30
C ILE A 58 5.23 -16.19 5.96
N GLN A 59 4.38 -15.22 6.32
CA GLN A 59 3.13 -15.50 7.04
C GLN A 59 1.99 -15.84 6.09
N ILE A 60 1.89 -15.17 4.95
CA ILE A 60 1.00 -15.53 3.85
C ILE A 60 1.83 -15.61 2.58
N SER A 61 2.02 -16.83 2.06
CA SER A 61 2.74 -17.07 0.81
C SER A 61 1.77 -17.23 -0.35
N ILE A 62 2.06 -16.57 -1.48
CA ILE A 62 1.27 -16.64 -2.71
C ILE A 62 2.12 -17.31 -3.79
N GLY A 63 1.84 -18.58 -4.08
CA GLY A 63 2.61 -19.39 -5.03
C GLY A 63 1.98 -19.50 -6.42
N ILE A 64 0.82 -18.88 -6.64
CA ILE A 64 0.02 -18.99 -7.86
C ILE A 64 -0.59 -17.62 -8.24
N GLY A 65 -0.86 -17.41 -9.54
CA GLY A 65 -1.52 -16.20 -10.04
C GLY A 65 -3.05 -16.23 -9.93
N ASN A 66 -3.70 -15.16 -10.38
CA ASN A 66 -5.17 -14.99 -10.31
C ASN A 66 -5.70 -15.12 -8.86
N VAL A 67 -5.04 -14.40 -7.96
CA VAL A 67 -5.34 -14.40 -6.53
C VAL A 67 -5.79 -13.01 -6.11
N THR A 68 -6.90 -12.92 -5.39
CA THR A 68 -7.25 -11.72 -4.63
C THR A 68 -7.14 -12.07 -3.14
N LEU A 69 -6.24 -11.41 -2.44
CA LEU A 69 -6.11 -11.46 -0.99
C LEU A 69 -6.67 -10.17 -0.40
N ASP A 70 -7.87 -10.25 0.15
CA ASP A 70 -8.54 -9.15 0.83
C ASP A 70 -8.38 -9.31 2.35
N LEU A 71 -7.71 -8.37 3.01
CA LEU A 71 -7.52 -8.44 4.45
C LEU A 71 -8.80 -8.05 5.23
N GLY A 72 -9.88 -7.66 4.56
CA GLY A 72 -11.21 -7.45 5.16
C GLY A 72 -11.26 -6.33 6.20
N GLY A 73 -10.31 -5.40 6.18
CA GLY A 73 -10.10 -4.40 7.23
C GLY A 73 -9.40 -4.93 8.49
N PHE A 74 -9.09 -6.22 8.56
CA PHE A 74 -8.35 -6.83 9.67
C PHE A 74 -6.85 -6.52 9.61
N SER A 75 -6.17 -6.80 10.73
CA SER A 75 -4.74 -6.58 10.89
C SER A 75 -3.94 -7.88 10.87
N LEU A 76 -2.79 -7.87 10.20
CA LEU A 76 -1.70 -8.85 10.37
C LEU A 76 -0.54 -8.17 11.11
N LYS A 77 -0.24 -8.64 12.32
CA LYS A 77 0.86 -8.13 13.14
C LYS A 77 1.99 -9.15 13.23
N CYS A 78 3.21 -8.74 12.88
CA CYS A 78 4.40 -9.55 13.12
C CYS A 78 4.97 -9.31 14.53
N MET A 79 5.53 -10.36 15.13
CA MET A 79 6.19 -10.31 16.44
C MET A 79 7.71 -10.25 16.33
N ALA A 80 8.24 -10.39 15.12
CA ALA A 80 9.65 -10.33 14.78
C ALA A 80 9.80 -9.80 13.34
N ALA A 81 11.03 -9.76 12.83
CA ALA A 81 11.34 -9.37 11.45
C ALA A 81 10.89 -10.41 10.39
N GLN A 82 9.61 -10.81 10.43
CA GLN A 82 8.97 -11.74 9.50
C GLN A 82 8.45 -11.01 8.26
N ASN A 83 8.29 -11.73 7.15
CA ASN A 83 7.63 -11.18 5.96
C ASN A 83 6.13 -11.48 6.06
N ALA A 84 5.27 -10.47 6.06
CA ALA A 84 3.84 -10.69 6.20
C ALA A 84 3.25 -11.37 4.97
N ILE A 85 3.23 -10.69 3.82
CA ILE A 85 2.66 -11.22 2.58
C ILE A 85 3.74 -11.22 1.50
N MET A 86 3.96 -12.36 0.86
CA MET A 86 4.98 -12.48 -0.18
C MET A 86 4.60 -13.47 -1.28
N THR A 87 4.85 -13.11 -2.54
CA THR A 87 4.84 -14.08 -3.64
C THR A 87 6.13 -14.90 -3.63
N THR A 88 6.01 -16.22 -3.77
CA THR A 88 7.16 -17.15 -3.68
C THR A 88 7.68 -17.64 -5.03
N THR A 89 6.95 -17.35 -6.09
CA THR A 89 7.26 -17.72 -7.47
C THR A 89 6.89 -16.55 -8.40
N SER A 90 7.26 -16.65 -9.68
CA SER A 90 6.77 -15.71 -10.69
C SER A 90 5.28 -15.96 -10.92
N VAL A 91 4.46 -14.93 -10.69
CA VAL A 91 3.00 -15.01 -10.77
C VAL A 91 2.44 -13.81 -11.53
N SER A 92 1.14 -13.84 -11.81
CA SER A 92 0.44 -12.73 -12.46
C SER A 92 -0.94 -12.52 -11.87
N ASN A 93 -1.49 -11.32 -12.03
CA ASN A 93 -2.84 -10.98 -11.59
C ASN A 93 -3.08 -11.30 -10.11
N VAL A 94 -2.18 -10.84 -9.25
CA VAL A 94 -2.31 -10.92 -7.78
C VAL A 94 -2.73 -9.55 -7.25
N ILE A 95 -3.78 -9.51 -6.46
CA ILE A 95 -4.26 -8.33 -5.75
C ILE A 95 -4.12 -8.57 -4.26
N VAL A 96 -3.48 -7.64 -3.54
CA VAL A 96 -3.45 -7.61 -2.07
C VAL A 96 -4.12 -6.31 -1.63
N GLU A 97 -5.19 -6.39 -0.83
CA GLU A 97 -5.97 -5.21 -0.50
C GLU A 97 -6.58 -5.15 0.89
N ASN A 98 -6.97 -3.93 1.28
CA ASN A 98 -7.94 -3.63 2.33
C ASN A 98 -7.59 -4.20 3.72
N GLY A 99 -6.56 -3.68 4.37
CA GLY A 99 -6.27 -3.99 5.77
C GLY A 99 -5.01 -3.35 6.31
N THR A 100 -4.59 -3.80 7.49
CA THR A 100 -3.42 -3.26 8.19
C THR A 100 -2.32 -4.31 8.33
N ILE A 101 -1.09 -3.95 8.02
CA ILE A 101 0.08 -4.82 8.22
C ILE A 101 1.15 -4.04 8.98
N ARG A 102 1.65 -4.61 10.08
CA ARG A 102 2.55 -3.89 10.95
C ARG A 102 3.61 -4.72 11.65
N ASP A 103 4.67 -4.01 12.04
CA ASP A 103 5.79 -4.51 12.83
C ASP A 103 6.53 -5.69 12.14
N CYS A 104 6.47 -5.75 10.80
CA CYS A 104 7.05 -6.80 9.97
C CYS A 104 8.36 -6.35 9.29
N ASN A 105 9.13 -7.28 8.74
CA ASN A 105 10.22 -6.93 7.84
C ASN A 105 9.68 -6.34 6.53
N TYR A 106 8.82 -7.11 5.83
CA TYR A 106 8.05 -6.62 4.68
C TYR A 106 6.58 -6.70 4.99
N ALA A 107 5.83 -5.62 4.80
CA ALA A 107 4.36 -5.69 4.87
C ALA A 107 3.79 -6.44 3.65
N VAL A 108 4.10 -5.98 2.44
CA VAL A 108 3.74 -6.70 1.20
C VAL A 108 4.94 -6.75 0.26
N ALA A 109 5.28 -7.94 -0.22
CA ALA A 109 6.31 -8.14 -1.24
C ALA A 109 5.77 -8.96 -2.42
N ILE A 110 5.31 -8.29 -3.46
CA ILE A 110 4.90 -8.93 -4.72
C ILE A 110 6.11 -9.00 -5.66
N ASN A 111 6.89 -10.07 -5.49
CA ASN A 111 8.09 -10.35 -6.27
C ASN A 111 7.76 -11.01 -7.60
N ASN A 112 8.46 -10.61 -8.68
CA ASN A 112 8.35 -11.18 -10.03
C ASN A 112 6.89 -11.29 -10.49
N CYS A 113 6.12 -10.23 -10.26
CA CYS A 113 4.67 -10.21 -10.41
C CYS A 113 4.27 -9.35 -11.62
N THR A 114 3.53 -9.93 -12.57
CA THR A 114 3.01 -9.20 -13.74
C THR A 114 1.55 -8.82 -13.53
N SER A 115 1.22 -7.55 -13.78
CA SER A 115 -0.15 -7.02 -13.64
C SER A 115 -0.72 -7.23 -12.23
N CYS A 116 0.09 -7.01 -11.21
CA CYS A 116 -0.32 -7.18 -9.81
C CYS A 116 -0.66 -5.84 -9.17
N SER A 117 -1.46 -5.85 -8.11
CA SER A 117 -1.88 -4.63 -7.41
C SER A 117 -1.75 -4.77 -5.90
N VAL A 118 -1.21 -3.75 -5.25
CA VAL A 118 -1.27 -3.57 -3.79
C VAL A 118 -2.03 -2.28 -3.52
N ARG A 119 -3.21 -2.39 -2.89
CA ARG A 119 -4.10 -1.24 -2.73
C ARG A 119 -4.85 -1.19 -1.42
N ASN A 120 -5.14 0.01 -0.92
CA ASN A 120 -5.88 0.20 0.33
C ASN A 120 -5.22 -0.52 1.54
N ILE A 121 -3.89 -0.59 1.58
CA ILE A 121 -3.13 -1.14 2.69
C ILE A 121 -2.66 -0.03 3.63
N GLN A 122 -2.78 -0.26 4.93
CA GLN A 122 -2.11 0.49 5.99
C GLN A 122 -0.85 -0.27 6.42
N ALA A 123 0.32 0.15 5.94
CA ALA A 123 1.61 -0.43 6.32
C ALA A 123 2.28 0.43 7.41
N ILE A 124 2.54 -0.15 8.59
CA ILE A 124 2.99 0.60 9.77
C ILE A 124 4.20 -0.06 10.45
N ASN A 125 5.23 0.72 10.74
CA ASN A 125 6.44 0.29 11.46
C ASN A 125 7.12 -0.96 10.86
N ASN A 126 7.13 -1.10 9.53
CA ASN A 126 7.81 -2.20 8.85
C ASN A 126 9.25 -1.82 8.49
N SER A 127 10.12 -2.79 8.18
CA SER A 127 11.43 -2.47 7.59
C SER A 127 11.28 -1.86 6.19
N ILE A 128 10.38 -2.41 5.38
CA ILE A 128 9.86 -1.84 4.12
C ILE A 128 8.35 -2.10 4.08
N GLY A 129 7.57 -1.11 3.67
CA GLY A 129 6.12 -1.26 3.54
C GLY A 129 5.74 -2.14 2.36
N ILE A 130 6.03 -1.66 1.15
CA ILE A 130 5.65 -2.35 -0.08
C ILE A 130 6.87 -2.55 -0.97
N VAL A 131 7.10 -3.79 -1.38
CA VAL A 131 8.04 -4.16 -2.45
C VAL A 131 7.23 -4.66 -3.64
N ALA A 132 7.45 -4.05 -4.81
CA ALA A 132 6.87 -4.50 -6.06
C ALA A 132 7.94 -4.68 -7.13
N SER A 133 8.03 -5.89 -7.67
CA SER A 133 8.90 -6.23 -8.81
C SER A 133 8.13 -6.99 -9.88
N GLY A 134 8.64 -7.01 -11.11
CA GLY A 134 7.96 -7.56 -12.28
C GLY A 134 7.57 -6.50 -13.31
N PHE A 135 6.35 -6.52 -13.82
CA PHE A 135 5.92 -5.67 -14.94
C PHE A 135 4.46 -5.24 -14.82
N ALA A 136 4.14 -4.00 -15.21
CA ALA A 136 2.78 -3.46 -15.27
C ALA A 136 1.98 -3.56 -13.96
N SER A 137 2.66 -3.48 -12.82
CA SER A 137 2.05 -3.58 -11.50
C SER A 137 1.61 -2.20 -10.97
N ARG A 138 0.77 -2.20 -9.94
CA ARG A 138 0.18 -1.00 -9.34
C ARG A 138 0.38 -1.01 -7.83
N VAL A 139 0.81 0.11 -7.28
CA VAL A 139 0.83 0.36 -5.84
C VAL A 139 0.04 1.64 -5.61
N GLU A 140 -1.20 1.50 -5.16
CA GLU A 140 -2.15 2.61 -5.17
C GLU A 140 -3.02 2.73 -3.92
N ASN A 141 -3.35 3.97 -3.51
CA ASN A 141 -4.23 4.23 -2.37
C ASN A 141 -3.77 3.60 -1.05
N ASN A 142 -2.46 3.49 -0.82
CA ASN A 142 -1.92 2.95 0.43
C ASN A 142 -1.55 4.07 1.40
N GLN A 143 -1.62 3.76 2.70
CA GLN A 143 -1.13 4.61 3.78
C GLN A 143 0.08 3.91 4.41
N ILE A 144 1.25 4.51 4.31
CA ILE A 144 2.50 3.92 4.77
C ILE A 144 3.11 4.85 5.81
N ARG A 145 3.33 4.36 7.03
CA ARG A 145 3.75 5.21 8.15
C ARG A 145 4.88 4.58 8.95
N ASN A 146 5.96 5.34 9.13
CA ASN A 146 7.14 4.93 9.91
C ASN A 146 7.76 3.61 9.42
N ASP A 147 7.62 3.31 8.14
CA ASP A 147 8.24 2.13 7.54
C ASP A 147 9.65 2.51 7.09
N ASN A 148 10.67 1.95 7.75
CA ASN A 148 12.12 2.16 7.54
C ASN A 148 12.92 1.92 8.85
N ALA A 149 12.77 0.79 9.53
CA ALA A 149 13.51 0.49 10.78
C ALA A 149 15.05 0.66 10.68
N SER A 150 15.60 0.68 9.46
CA SER A 150 17.03 0.95 9.17
C SER A 150 17.19 2.05 8.12
N ALA A 151 18.22 2.89 8.29
CA ALA A 151 18.55 3.94 7.34
C ALA A 151 18.73 3.38 5.91
N GLY A 152 18.01 3.95 4.94
CA GLY A 152 18.12 3.61 3.52
C GLY A 152 17.04 2.69 2.96
N ASN A 153 16.23 2.07 3.81
CA ASN A 153 15.05 1.33 3.35
C ASN A 153 13.92 2.30 2.97
N PRO A 154 13.30 2.14 1.78
CA PRO A 154 12.17 2.96 1.38
C PRO A 154 10.85 2.45 2.01
N ALA A 155 9.84 3.31 2.07
CA ALA A 155 8.47 2.91 2.34
C ALA A 155 7.89 2.07 1.19
N ILE A 156 8.18 2.46 -0.06
CA ILE A 156 7.88 1.71 -1.28
C ILE A 156 9.16 1.47 -2.08
N LEU A 157 9.51 0.21 -2.31
CA LEU A 157 10.54 -0.21 -3.26
C LEU A 157 9.87 -0.67 -4.56
N MET A 158 10.11 0.06 -5.65
CA MET A 158 9.59 -0.26 -6.98
C MET A 158 10.71 -0.73 -7.90
N ASP A 159 10.88 -2.05 -7.95
CA ASP A 159 11.79 -2.76 -8.86
C ASP A 159 11.06 -3.21 -10.15
N ALA A 160 9.74 -3.01 -10.24
CA ALA A 160 8.94 -3.39 -11.41
C ALA A 160 9.07 -2.35 -12.54
N TYR A 161 8.85 -2.79 -13.78
CA TYR A 161 8.89 -1.94 -14.98
C TYR A 161 7.49 -1.56 -15.44
N ALA A 162 7.37 -0.42 -16.15
CA ALA A 162 6.11 0.05 -16.75
C ALA A 162 4.91 0.05 -15.76
N SER A 163 5.20 0.36 -14.50
CA SER A 163 4.28 0.23 -13.36
C SER A 163 3.80 1.60 -12.87
N LEU A 164 2.73 1.60 -12.08
CA LEU A 164 2.11 2.80 -11.54
C LEU A 164 2.23 2.83 -10.01
N ILE A 165 2.70 3.96 -9.48
CA ILE A 165 2.65 4.28 -8.05
C ILE A 165 1.81 5.53 -7.89
N SER A 166 0.62 5.42 -7.31
CA SER A 166 -0.27 6.58 -7.22
C SER A 166 -1.16 6.67 -6.00
N SER A 167 -1.50 7.91 -5.61
CA SER A 167 -2.47 8.17 -4.54
C SER A 167 -2.06 7.55 -3.20
N ASN A 168 -0.76 7.34 -2.98
CA ASN A 168 -0.27 6.85 -1.70
C ASN A 168 -0.02 8.03 -0.75
N HIS A 169 -0.23 7.80 0.54
CA HIS A 169 0.16 8.70 1.61
C HIS A 169 1.30 8.08 2.40
N ILE A 170 2.47 8.69 2.36
CA ILE A 170 3.69 8.16 2.98
C ILE A 170 4.19 9.15 4.03
N SER A 171 4.37 8.70 5.27
CA SER A 171 4.82 9.57 6.35
C SER A 171 5.80 8.94 7.32
N GLY A 172 6.70 9.75 7.88
CA GLY A 172 7.65 9.29 8.92
C GLY A 172 8.75 8.35 8.44
N SER A 173 8.88 8.15 7.12
CA SER A 173 9.91 7.30 6.51
C SER A 173 11.15 8.09 6.09
N SER A 174 12.34 7.52 6.24
CA SER A 174 13.60 8.15 5.80
C SER A 174 13.68 8.27 4.29
N LEU A 175 13.03 7.35 3.57
CA LEU A 175 12.89 7.38 2.13
C LEU A 175 11.46 6.95 1.78
N GLY A 176 10.72 7.77 1.03
CA GLY A 176 9.34 7.48 0.66
C GLY A 176 9.26 6.40 -0.42
N ILE A 177 9.59 6.75 -1.65
CA ILE A 177 9.62 5.86 -2.81
C ILE A 177 11.06 5.72 -3.31
N MET A 178 11.50 4.49 -3.58
CA MET A 178 12.69 4.20 -4.36
C MET A 178 12.28 3.55 -5.68
N ASN A 179 12.52 4.24 -6.78
CA ASN A 179 12.26 3.75 -8.13
C ASN A 179 13.53 3.16 -8.73
N ARG A 180 13.59 1.82 -8.89
CA ARG A 180 14.66 1.11 -9.60
C ARG A 180 14.21 0.52 -10.93
N GLY A 181 12.91 0.38 -11.18
CA GLY A 181 12.40 -0.04 -12.49
C GLY A 181 12.19 1.10 -13.49
N LYS A 182 12.35 0.80 -14.78
CA LYS A 182 12.24 1.79 -15.87
C LYS A 182 10.79 1.96 -16.33
N GLY A 183 10.47 3.18 -16.76
CA GLY A 183 9.19 3.49 -17.41
C GLY A 183 8.01 3.52 -16.43
N ASN A 184 8.30 3.64 -15.14
CA ASN A 184 7.27 3.77 -14.12
C ASN A 184 6.66 5.18 -14.14
N VAL A 185 5.41 5.26 -13.69
CA VAL A 185 4.70 6.52 -13.46
C VAL A 185 4.46 6.67 -11.97
N ILE A 186 4.90 7.78 -11.40
CA ILE A 186 4.79 8.08 -9.97
C ILE A 186 3.97 9.36 -9.82
N ARG A 187 2.70 9.25 -9.42
CA ARG A 187 1.81 10.41 -9.45
C ARG A 187 0.84 10.55 -8.30
N ALA A 188 0.44 11.77 -8.00
CA ALA A 188 -0.59 12.06 -7.00
C ALA A 188 -0.29 11.45 -5.62
N ASN A 189 0.99 11.28 -5.25
CA ASN A 189 1.37 10.78 -3.94
C ASN A 189 1.58 11.96 -2.98
N SER A 190 1.34 11.74 -1.69
CA SER A 190 1.62 12.71 -0.63
C SER A 190 2.68 12.18 0.32
N PHE A 191 3.64 13.03 0.67
CA PHE A 191 4.77 12.70 1.53
C PHE A 191 4.81 13.66 2.71
N GLY A 192 4.97 13.12 3.92
CA GLY A 192 5.00 13.89 5.17
C GLY A 192 6.17 13.48 6.07
N GLN A 193 6.90 14.43 6.65
CA GLN A 193 7.92 14.15 7.68
C GLN A 193 8.92 13.07 7.24
N CYS A 194 9.53 13.26 6.07
CA CYS A 194 10.37 12.24 5.45
C CYS A 194 11.81 12.70 5.24
N GLY A 195 12.75 11.78 5.04
CA GLY A 195 14.11 12.17 4.64
C GLY A 195 14.11 12.59 3.17
N THR A 196 13.95 11.61 2.27
CA THR A 196 13.76 11.84 0.83
C THR A 196 12.37 11.37 0.42
N ALA A 197 11.59 12.15 -0.33
CA ALA A 197 10.28 11.71 -0.79
C ALA A 197 10.40 10.68 -1.92
N ILE A 198 11.06 11.00 -3.03
CA ILE A 198 11.29 10.06 -4.14
C ILE A 198 12.78 10.02 -4.51
N ARG A 199 13.32 8.80 -4.65
CA ARG A 199 14.64 8.55 -5.22
C ARG A 199 14.53 7.81 -6.54
N PHE A 200 15.12 8.38 -7.59
CA PHE A 200 15.17 7.83 -8.95
C PHE A 200 16.52 7.16 -9.19
N ASP A 201 16.57 5.83 -9.00
CA ASP A 201 17.72 5.01 -9.40
C ASP A 201 17.64 4.64 -10.89
N THR A 202 16.42 4.68 -11.47
CA THR A 202 16.20 4.62 -12.91
C THR A 202 15.13 5.58 -13.41
N ARG A 203 15.09 5.82 -14.73
CA ARG A 203 14.13 6.71 -15.40
C ARG A 203 12.67 6.35 -15.12
N ALA A 204 11.92 7.36 -14.66
CA ALA A 204 10.47 7.34 -14.50
C ALA A 204 9.84 8.66 -14.98
N THR A 205 8.51 8.70 -15.03
CA THR A 205 7.72 9.93 -15.13
C THR A 205 7.07 10.22 -13.78
N TYR A 206 7.08 11.47 -13.33
CA TYR A 206 6.45 11.86 -12.08
C TYR A 206 5.60 13.12 -12.21
N GLN A 207 4.47 13.16 -11.51
CA GLN A 207 3.45 14.21 -11.66
C GLN A 207 2.63 14.38 -10.37
N ASP A 208 2.24 15.60 -10.00
CA ASP A 208 1.29 15.85 -8.92
C ASP A 208 1.69 15.25 -7.55
N ASN A 209 2.99 15.10 -7.27
CA ASN A 209 3.45 14.60 -5.98
C ASN A 209 3.63 15.76 -4.99
N LEU A 210 2.94 15.67 -3.85
CA LEU A 210 2.99 16.67 -2.79
C LEU A 210 3.98 16.24 -1.71
N THR A 211 4.99 17.07 -1.45
CA THR A 211 6.00 16.85 -0.42
C THR A 211 5.88 17.89 0.69
N GLN A 212 5.72 17.42 1.93
CA GLN A 212 5.60 18.28 3.09
C GLN A 212 6.58 17.83 4.18
N LEU A 213 7.42 18.75 4.65
CA LEU A 213 8.40 18.47 5.72
C LEU A 213 9.32 17.29 5.39
N CYS A 214 9.68 17.14 4.11
CA CYS A 214 10.73 16.23 3.69
C CYS A 214 12.05 16.99 3.55
N THR A 215 13.17 16.40 4.00
CA THR A 215 14.50 17.03 3.85
C THR A 215 14.85 17.21 2.36
N THR A 216 14.49 16.24 1.54
CA THR A 216 14.73 16.23 0.09
C THR A 216 13.44 15.78 -0.62
N ALA A 217 12.88 16.59 -1.51
CA ALA A 217 11.72 16.16 -2.29
C ALA A 217 12.10 15.04 -3.29
N PHE A 218 13.06 15.33 -4.17
CA PHE A 218 13.45 14.41 -5.25
C PHE A 218 14.97 14.24 -5.28
N SER A 219 15.47 13.01 -5.44
CA SER A 219 16.90 12.73 -5.58
C SER A 219 17.16 11.50 -6.46
N GLY A 220 18.43 11.11 -6.63
CA GLY A 220 18.84 9.91 -7.35
C GLY A 220 19.63 10.22 -8.62
N ALA A 221 20.45 9.26 -9.04
CA ALA A 221 21.37 9.43 -10.18
C ALA A 221 20.63 9.65 -11.50
N ASP A 222 19.41 9.11 -11.63
CA ASP A 222 18.61 9.18 -12.85
C ASP A 222 17.49 10.23 -12.78
N LEU A 223 17.54 11.14 -11.80
CA LEU A 223 16.58 12.25 -11.71
C LEU A 223 16.62 13.13 -12.97
N ALA A 224 17.83 13.48 -13.46
CA ALA A 224 18.00 14.29 -14.68
C ALA A 224 17.49 13.60 -15.95
N ASN A 225 17.37 12.27 -15.92
CA ASN A 225 16.82 11.47 -17.00
C ASN A 225 15.33 11.16 -16.84
N SER A 226 14.73 11.55 -15.71
CA SER A 226 13.33 11.33 -15.39
C SER A 226 12.48 12.51 -15.85
N THR A 227 11.24 12.24 -16.25
CA THR A 227 10.34 13.26 -16.79
C THR A 227 9.48 13.84 -15.67
N ASP A 228 9.68 15.11 -15.34
CA ASP A 228 8.72 15.89 -14.56
C ASP A 228 7.56 16.31 -15.47
N ALA A 229 6.37 15.76 -15.23
CA ALA A 229 5.15 16.11 -15.97
C ALA A 229 4.35 17.25 -15.31
N GLY A 230 4.90 17.90 -14.27
CA GLY A 230 4.33 19.06 -13.59
C GLY A 230 3.53 18.73 -12.33
N GLY A 231 3.13 19.78 -11.61
CA GLY A 231 2.25 19.69 -10.42
C GLY A 231 2.91 19.17 -9.15
N ASN A 232 4.22 19.02 -9.12
CA ASN A 232 4.96 18.58 -7.94
C ASN A 232 5.22 19.79 -7.01
N PHE A 233 4.89 19.65 -5.72
CA PHE A 233 4.98 20.71 -4.71
C PHE A 233 5.77 20.28 -3.47
#